data_AF-A0A967MAV3-F1
#
_entry.id   AF-A0A967MAV3-F1
#
_cell.length_a   1.000
_cell.length_b   1.000
_cell.length_c   1.000
_cell.angle_alpha   90.00
_cell.angle_beta   90.00
_cell.angle_gamma   90.00
#
_symmetry.space_group_name_H-M   'P 1'
#
loop_
_entity.id
_entity.type
_entity.pdbx_description
1 polymer ?
#
loop_
_entity_poly.entity_id
_entity_poly.type
_entity_poly.pdbx_seq_one_letter_code
_entity_poly.pdbx_strand_id
1 'polypeptide(L)'
;MVFARHSGLSGLTRPEDEEARRRDDVSVFPLAVPLIAGPGAIASTILLTGEAQGRWAEQLVVLAMLALVLGCTLLALLGAGRIVSFFGVTGVNVVTRVLGIVLAALAAQYILDGLHGSAVAEALSR
;
A
#
# COMPACT_ATOMS: atom_id res chain seq x y z
N MET A 1 43.40 -29.02 -1.87
CA MET A 1 42.46 -28.22 -1.05
C MET A 1 42.89 -26.76 -1.14
N VAL A 2 42.20 -25.97 -1.96
CA VAL A 2 42.50 -24.54 -2.16
C VAL A 2 41.55 -23.75 -1.27
N PHE A 3 42.12 -23.02 -0.31
CA PHE A 3 41.38 -22.09 0.54
C PHE A 3 40.85 -20.94 -0.32
N ALA A 4 39.54 -20.89 -0.53
CA ALA A 4 38.87 -19.71 -1.04
C ALA A 4 38.83 -18.66 0.08
N ARG A 5 39.54 -17.55 -0.12
CA ARG A 5 39.41 -16.35 0.72
C ARG A 5 38.02 -15.77 0.50
N HIS A 6 37.21 -15.72 1.57
CA HIS A 6 36.02 -14.88 1.59
C HIS A 6 36.49 -13.42 1.55
N SER A 7 36.23 -12.74 0.44
CA SER A 7 36.47 -11.31 0.26
C SER A 7 35.54 -10.53 1.20
N GLY A 8 36.14 -9.71 2.06
CA GLY A 8 35.46 -8.86 3.03
C GLY A 8 34.78 -7.66 2.36
N LEU A 9 33.71 -7.91 1.62
CA LEU A 9 32.84 -6.86 1.10
C LEU A 9 31.42 -7.08 1.65
N SER A 10 31.24 -6.70 2.93
CA SER A 10 29.99 -6.48 3.67
C SER A 10 30.02 -7.17 5.04
N GLY A 11 30.94 -6.71 5.89
CA GLY A 11 30.85 -6.93 7.33
C GLY A 11 30.76 -5.55 7.96
N LEU A 12 29.55 -5.13 8.33
CA LEU A 12 29.35 -3.94 9.15
C LEU A 12 30.20 -4.12 10.42
N THR A 13 31.03 -3.13 10.74
CA THR A 13 31.79 -3.15 11.99
C THR A 13 30.80 -3.15 13.18
N ARG A 14 31.17 -3.75 14.31
CA ARG A 14 30.30 -3.82 15.51
C ARG A 14 29.62 -2.49 15.90
N PRO A 15 30.28 -1.31 15.83
CA PRO A 15 29.60 -0.04 16.09
C PRO A 15 28.60 0.34 14.98
N GLU A 16 28.82 -0.04 13.73
CA GLU A 16 27.89 0.23 12.62
C GLU A 16 26.63 -0.66 12.69
N ASP A 17 26.74 -1.91 13.15
CA ASP A 17 25.56 -2.78 13.38
C ASP A 17 24.72 -2.31 14.58
N GLU A 18 25.36 -1.77 15.62
CA GLU A 18 24.67 -1.15 16.76
C GLU A 18 24.00 0.19 16.38
N GLU A 19 24.64 1.02 15.55
CA GLU A 19 24.06 2.25 15.00
C GLU A 19 22.87 1.95 14.08
N ALA A 20 22.97 0.91 13.25
CA ALA A 20 21.88 0.45 12.37
C ALA A 20 20.68 -0.09 13.16
N ARG A 21 20.91 -0.77 14.29
CA ARG A 21 19.86 -1.21 15.23
C ARG A 21 19.26 -0.05 16.04
N ARG A 22 19.98 1.07 16.20
CA ARG A 22 19.53 2.29 16.90
C ARG A 22 18.82 3.30 16.01
N ARG A 23 18.97 3.22 14.68
CA ARG A 23 18.17 4.03 13.75
C ARG A 23 16.76 3.46 13.67
N ASP A 24 15.83 4.12 14.34
CA ASP A 24 14.40 3.87 14.18
C ASP A 24 13.99 4.08 12.71
N ASP A 25 13.49 2.99 12.12
CA ASP A 25 12.73 2.89 10.87
C ASP A 25 13.21 3.69 9.64
N VAL A 26 14.07 3.03 8.84
CA VAL A 26 14.31 3.36 7.42
C VAL A 26 13.01 3.27 6.57
N SER A 27 11.90 2.75 7.12
CA SER A 27 10.61 2.60 6.44
C SER A 27 9.84 3.92 6.23
N VAL A 28 10.18 4.98 6.97
CA VAL A 28 9.48 6.28 6.86
C VAL A 28 9.59 6.86 5.44
N PHE A 29 10.64 6.51 4.69
CA PHE A 29 10.79 6.85 3.28
C PHE A 29 11.53 5.73 2.53
N PRO A 30 11.03 5.17 1.41
CA PRO A 30 9.89 5.62 0.60
C PRO A 30 8.59 4.81 0.81
N LEU A 31 8.53 3.85 1.74
CA LEU A 31 7.46 2.85 1.78
C LEU A 31 6.19 3.28 2.52
N ALA A 32 6.28 4.27 3.42
CA ALA A 32 5.12 4.75 4.18
C ALA A 32 3.99 5.29 3.28
N VAL A 33 4.34 6.08 2.25
CA VAL A 33 3.37 6.66 1.30
C VAL A 33 2.68 5.56 0.46
N PRO A 34 3.41 4.63 -0.19
CA PRO A 34 2.80 3.47 -0.86
C PRO A 34 1.93 2.59 0.04
N LEU A 35 2.22 2.51 1.34
CA LEU A 35 1.44 1.70 2.26
C LEU A 35 0.07 2.32 2.57
N ILE A 36 0.01 3.65 2.75
CA ILE A 36 -1.22 4.37 3.09
C ILE A 36 -1.99 4.77 1.82
N ALA A 37 -1.33 5.44 0.89
CA ALA A 37 -1.86 5.86 -0.40
C ALA A 37 -1.48 4.85 -1.48
N GLY A 38 -1.82 3.57 -1.24
CA GLY A 38 -1.54 2.50 -2.19
C GLY A 38 -2.20 2.72 -3.56
N PRO A 39 -1.74 2.03 -4.61
CA PRO A 39 -2.22 2.21 -5.98
C PRO A 39 -3.74 2.01 -6.10
N GLY A 40 -4.33 1.10 -5.30
CA GLY A 40 -5.77 0.91 -5.23
C GLY A 40 -6.52 2.13 -4.69
N ALA A 41 -6.04 2.71 -3.58
CA ALA A 41 -6.65 3.91 -2.99
C ALA A 41 -6.60 5.11 -3.94
N ILE A 42 -5.48 5.27 -4.65
CA ILE A 42 -5.31 6.31 -5.68
C ILE A 42 -6.30 6.08 -6.83
N ALA A 43 -6.34 4.88 -7.40
CA ALA A 43 -7.22 4.55 -8.52
C ALA A 43 -8.69 4.78 -8.16
N SER A 44 -9.15 4.27 -7.01
CA SER A 44 -10.54 4.45 -6.56
C SER A 44 -10.88 5.92 -6.34
N THR A 45 -9.98 6.72 -5.75
CA THR A 45 -10.24 8.15 -5.53
C THR A 45 -10.36 8.90 -6.86
N ILE A 46 -9.52 8.60 -7.84
CA ILE A 46 -9.58 9.21 -9.18
C ILE A 46 -10.89 8.83 -9.87
N LEU A 47 -11.26 7.54 -9.86
CA LEU A 47 -12.50 7.05 -10.48
C LEU A 47 -13.74 7.70 -9.85
N LEU A 48 -13.87 7.65 -8.51
CA LEU A 48 -15.01 8.22 -7.79
C LEU A 48 -15.12 9.74 -7.96
N THR A 49 -13.98 10.44 -8.00
CA THR A 49 -13.99 11.89 -8.25
C THR A 49 -14.37 12.23 -9.69
N GLY A 50 -13.99 11.38 -10.65
CA GLY A 50 -14.37 11.50 -12.05
C GLY A 50 -15.88 11.25 -12.28
N GLU A 51 -16.46 10.27 -11.59
CA GLU A 51 -17.89 9.96 -11.64
C GLU A 51 -18.77 11.09 -11.10
N ALA A 52 -18.27 11.89 -10.16
CA ALA A 52 -19.00 13.03 -9.60
C ALA A 52 -19.29 14.14 -10.63
N GLN A 53 -18.69 14.11 -11.83
CA GLN A 53 -18.96 15.01 -12.97
C GLN A 53 -19.05 16.53 -12.62
N GLY A 54 -18.28 16.98 -11.63
CA GLY A 54 -18.26 18.39 -11.18
C GLY A 54 -19.41 18.80 -10.24
N ARG A 55 -20.21 17.84 -9.77
CA ARG A 55 -21.24 18.08 -8.73
C ARG A 55 -20.56 18.23 -7.38
N TRP A 56 -20.47 19.47 -6.90
CA TRP A 56 -19.83 19.82 -5.62
C TRP A 56 -20.27 18.96 -4.43
N ALA A 57 -21.55 18.61 -4.36
CA ALA A 57 -22.08 17.77 -3.29
C ALA A 57 -21.46 16.37 -3.26
N GLU A 58 -21.29 15.73 -4.43
CA GLU A 58 -20.72 14.38 -4.52
C GLU A 58 -19.21 14.40 -4.30
N GLN A 59 -18.52 15.44 -4.77
CA GLN A 59 -17.09 15.63 -4.49
C GLN A 59 -16.83 15.82 -2.99
N LEU A 60 -17.68 16.57 -2.29
CA LEU A 60 -17.61 16.71 -0.83
C LEU A 60 -17.80 15.38 -0.11
N VAL A 61 -18.69 14.50 -0.60
CA VAL A 61 -18.88 13.15 -0.05
C VAL A 61 -17.62 12.30 -0.21
N VAL A 62 -17.00 12.30 -1.40
CA VAL A 62 -15.75 11.57 -1.65
C VAL A 62 -14.64 12.08 -0.71
N LEU A 63 -14.51 13.40 -0.55
CA LEU A 63 -13.51 14.00 0.34
C LEU A 63 -13.76 13.66 1.81
N ALA A 64 -15.03 13.68 2.25
CA ALA A 64 -15.41 13.30 3.60
C ALA A 64 -15.10 11.83 3.89
N MET A 65 -15.34 10.93 2.93
CA MET A 65 -14.97 9.53 3.04
C MET A 65 -13.46 9.34 3.10
N LEU A 66 -12.69 10.05 2.27
CA LEU A 66 -11.24 10.01 2.30
C LEU A 66 -10.69 10.46 3.67
N ALA A 67 -11.21 11.56 4.21
CA ALA A 67 -10.83 12.05 5.53
C ALA A 67 -11.18 11.06 6.65
N LEU A 68 -12.35 10.39 6.55
CA LEU A 68 -12.75 9.34 7.48
C LEU A 68 -11.78 8.15 7.45
N VAL A 69 -11.43 7.66 6.26
CA VAL A 69 -10.48 6.54 6.11
C VAL A 69 -9.11 6.90 6.66
N LEU A 70 -8.61 8.12 6.39
CA LEU A 70 -7.36 8.61 6.97
C LEU A 70 -7.44 8.72 8.51
N GLY A 71 -8.56 9.18 9.05
CA GLY A 71 -8.81 9.22 10.50
C GLY A 71 -8.77 7.82 11.12
N CYS A 72 -9.47 6.84 10.53
CA CYS A 72 -9.42 5.45 10.95
C CYS A 72 -8.00 4.87 10.89
N THR A 73 -7.26 5.19 9.81
CA THR A 73 -5.87 4.75 9.63
C THR A 73 -4.96 5.32 10.71
N LEU A 74 -5.11 6.62 11.03
CA LEU A 74 -4.37 7.27 12.11
C LEU A 74 -4.66 6.61 13.46
N LEU A 75 -5.92 6.35 13.78
CA LEU A 75 -6.30 5.66 15.02
C LEU A 75 -5.71 4.24 15.09
N ALA A 76 -5.72 3.52 13.97
CA ALA A 76 -5.09 2.20 13.89
C ALA A 76 -3.58 2.26 14.10
N LEU A 77 -2.89 3.25 13.52
CA LEU A 77 -1.45 3.46 13.72
C LEU A 77 -1.12 3.82 15.18
N LEU A 78 -1.92 4.69 15.81
CA LEU A 78 -1.78 5.01 17.24
C LEU A 78 -1.99 3.76 18.11
N GLY A 79 -2.88 2.86 17.70
CA GLY A 79 -3.16 1.58 18.35
C GLY A 79 -2.29 0.41 17.89
N ALA A 80 -1.31 0.62 16.99
CA ALA A 80 -0.65 -0.46 16.25
C ALA A 80 -0.02 -1.51 17.16
N GLY A 81 0.62 -1.10 18.26
CA GLY A 81 1.21 -2.02 19.23
C GLY A 81 0.19 -3.00 19.83
N ARG A 82 -1.03 -2.53 20.12
CA ARG A 82 -2.11 -3.40 20.61
C ARG A 82 -2.67 -4.28 19.50
N ILE A 83 -2.85 -3.74 18.30
CA ILE A 83 -3.35 -4.50 17.14
C ILE A 83 -2.39 -5.66 16.83
N VAL A 84 -1.09 -5.39 16.70
CA VAL A 84 -0.09 -6.42 16.42
C VAL A 84 -0.04 -7.47 17.53
N SER A 85 -0.15 -7.07 18.80
CA SER A 85 -0.19 -8.02 19.91
C SER A 85 -1.43 -8.94 19.88
N PHE A 86 -2.56 -8.43 19.40
CA PHE A 86 -3.80 -9.20 19.28
C PHE A 86 -3.74 -10.23 18.15
N PHE A 87 -3.20 -9.85 16.99
CA PHE A 87 -3.08 -10.74 15.83
C PHE A 87 -1.93 -11.76 15.97
N GLY A 88 -0.86 -11.40 16.69
CA GLY A 88 0.35 -12.21 16.80
C GLY A 88 1.06 -12.41 15.45
N VAL A 89 2.21 -13.09 15.47
CA VAL A 89 3.06 -13.24 14.27
C VAL A 89 2.35 -14.05 13.16
N THR A 90 1.64 -15.12 13.53
CA THR A 90 0.92 -15.95 12.57
C THR A 90 -0.26 -15.20 11.93
N GLY A 91 -1.03 -14.45 12.73
CA GLY A 91 -2.16 -13.68 12.22
C GLY A 91 -1.72 -12.59 11.24
N VAL A 92 -0.66 -11.86 11.57
CA VAL A 92 -0.06 -10.86 10.67
C VAL A 92 0.38 -11.50 9.35
N ASN A 93 1.05 -12.67 9.39
CA ASN A 93 1.47 -13.37 8.17
C ASN A 93 0.30 -13.82 7.29
N VAL A 94 -0.80 -14.28 7.89
CA VAL A 94 -2.00 -14.67 7.14
C VAL A 94 -2.65 -13.45 6.49
N VAL A 95 -2.83 -12.36 7.25
CA VAL A 95 -3.43 -11.12 6.74
C VAL A 95 -2.62 -10.57 5.56
N THR A 96 -1.29 -10.55 5.66
CA THR A 96 -0.42 -10.09 4.56
C THR A 96 -0.59 -10.96 3.30
N ARG A 97 -0.70 -12.28 3.44
CA ARG A 97 -0.94 -13.18 2.30
C ARG A 97 -2.31 -12.95 1.67
N VAL A 98 -3.35 -12.81 2.49
CA VAL A 98 -4.73 -12.58 2.01
C VAL A 98 -4.81 -11.23 1.30
N LEU A 99 -4.22 -10.17 1.85
CA LEU A 99 -4.16 -8.85 1.21
C LEU A 99 -3.52 -8.96 -0.18
N GLY A 100 -2.41 -9.69 -0.31
CA GLY A 100 -1.78 -9.92 -1.61
C GLY A 100 -2.69 -10.61 -2.63
N ILE A 101 -3.46 -11.61 -2.22
CA ILE A 101 -4.43 -12.31 -3.08
C ILE A 101 -5.55 -11.36 -3.51
N VAL A 102 -6.09 -10.56 -2.59
CA VAL A 102 -7.14 -9.57 -2.88
C VAL A 102 -6.63 -8.50 -3.85
N LEU A 103 -5.41 -7.98 -3.64
CA LEU A 103 -4.80 -6.99 -4.53
C LEU A 103 -4.58 -7.55 -5.94
N ALA A 104 -4.17 -8.81 -6.08
CA ALA A 104 -4.04 -9.46 -7.38
C ALA A 104 -5.38 -9.58 -8.11
N ALA A 105 -6.44 -9.95 -7.39
CA ALA A 105 -7.80 -10.02 -7.94
C ALA A 105 -8.31 -8.63 -8.38
N LEU A 106 -8.13 -7.60 -7.55
CA LEU A 106 -8.50 -6.22 -7.89
C LEU A 106 -7.73 -5.69 -9.09
N ALA A 107 -6.43 -5.99 -9.19
CA ALA A 107 -5.62 -5.60 -10.34
C ALA A 107 -6.16 -6.23 -11.64
N ALA A 108 -6.49 -7.52 -11.62
CA ALA A 108 -7.12 -8.18 -12.76
C ALA A 108 -8.47 -7.54 -13.12
N GLN A 109 -9.30 -7.23 -12.12
CA GLN A 109 -10.58 -6.55 -12.33
C GLN A 109 -10.40 -5.19 -12.99
N TYR A 110 -9.50 -4.33 -12.49
CA TYR A 110 -9.27 -3.01 -13.07
C TYR A 110 -8.74 -3.06 -14.51
N ILE A 111 -7.94 -4.07 -14.85
CA ILE A 111 -7.51 -4.29 -16.24
C ILE A 111 -8.72 -4.63 -17.13
N LEU A 112 -9.60 -5.53 -16.67
CA LEU A 112 -10.81 -5.90 -17.41
C LEU A 112 -11.76 -4.73 -17.57
N ASP A 113 -11.99 -3.96 -16.51
CA ASP A 113 -12.84 -2.75 -16.54
C ASP A 113 -12.28 -1.71 -17.52
N GLY A 114 -10.96 -1.51 -17.52
CA GLY A 114 -10.28 -0.63 -18.48
C GLY A 114 -10.42 -1.11 -19.93
N LEU A 115 -10.26 -2.40 -20.19
CA LEU A 115 -10.42 -3.00 -21.52
C LEU A 115 -11.88 -2.90 -22.01
N HIS A 116 -12.85 -3.24 -21.17
CA HIS A 116 -14.27 -3.09 -21.50
C HIS A 116 -14.65 -1.64 -21.78
N GLY A 117 -14.18 -0.68 -20.97
CA GLY A 117 -14.38 0.74 -21.20
C GLY A 117 -13.85 1.19 -22.56
N SER A 118 -12.65 0.74 -22.96
CA SER A 118 -12.06 1.07 -24.26
C SER A 118 -12.81 0.46 -25.45
N ALA A 119 -13.26 -0.80 -25.34
CA ALA A 119 -13.99 -1.49 -26.40
C ALA A 119 -15.38 -0.88 -26.67
N VAL A 120 -16.10 -0.46 -25.62
CA VAL A 120 -17.39 0.23 -25.74
C VAL A 120 -17.21 1.62 -26.36
N ALA A 121 -16.16 2.34 -26.00
CA ALA A 121 -15.85 3.65 -26.58
C ALA A 121 -15.54 3.57 -28.09
N GLU A 122 -14.84 2.52 -28.54
CA GLU A 122 -14.55 2.31 -29.97
C GLU A 122 -15.81 1.98 -30.77
N ALA A 123 -16.73 1.19 -30.21
CA ALA A 123 -17.99 0.80 -30.85
C ALA A 123 -19.00 1.95 -31.03
N LEU A 124 -19.01 2.95 -30.14
CA LEU A 124 -19.85 4.15 -30.24
C LEU A 124 -19.26 5.21 -31.19
N SER A 125 -17.98 5.09 -31.57
CA SER A 125 -17.29 6.02 -32.47
C SER A 125 -17.47 5.70 -33.97
N ARG A 126 -18.10 4.57 -34.29
CA ARG A 126 -18.48 4.15 -35.65
C ARG A 126 -19.99 4.31 -35.87
#